data_AF-A0A1E3SIJ8-F1
#
_entry.id   AF-A0A1E3SIJ8-F1
#
_cell.length_a   1.000
_cell.length_b   1.000
_cell.length_c   1.000
_cell.angle_alpha   90.00
_cell.angle_beta   90.00
_cell.angle_gamma   90.00
#
_symmetry.space_group_name_H-M   'P 1'
#
loop_
_entity.id
_entity.type
_entity.pdbx_description
1 polymer ?
#
loop_
_entity_poly.entity_id
_entity_poly.type
_entity_poly.pdbx_seq_one_letter_code
_entity_poly.pdbx_strand_id
1 'polypeptide(L)'
;MANFAVLPPEINSLRMFTGAGSAPMLNAAAAWDGLASELGIAASSFSAITSGMAGQAWQGPASAAMVAAATPYTAFLNAAAAQAAGASAQAKVVASVFEAARAATIHPLEVAANRNAFVQLVRSNFLGLNAQAIMACESLYEGMWAADVSAMAAYHSGASSAAANLVSIPASLQQFLQSLPNLGVGNRGNGNLGSGNTGNGNVGFGNSGVGNSELVPPQSGNNNIGSGNNGSNNIGGGNHGSYNIGFGNFGNGNIGFGNSGPSDLFNPDLFTFHPSPGNNNVGMGNFGSNNFGLGNTGDGNIGGGNTGTGNIGAGNTGHGNFGFGNSGNNNVGIGLSGDNQVGINLAGLLNSGSGNIGFGNSGTNNIGFFNSGTGNIGIFSSGVNTVFPGAINSFGIGNAGTGLLGFGNSGAGNVGFWNSGFLNTGLGNAGSMNTGGWNGENLNTGFGNSGEANTGFGNSGHINTGFWNSGYVNTGFGFATDNGYAGLGTTANSGFFNEGGGISGFGNKFSGGSFESGGSSGFFNKATGGSIISGAISGFFNTGVTGAIGAFPSGIFSGFISGFGNTGIGIPGLLSLAALAIHGN
;
A
#
# COMPACT_ATOMS: atom_id res chain seq x y z
N MET A 1 37.95 -19.28 -14.15
CA MET A 1 38.89 -18.56 -13.26
C MET A 1 38.55 -17.08 -13.37
N ALA A 2 38.28 -16.40 -12.26
CA ALA A 2 37.93 -14.97 -12.30
C ALA A 2 39.18 -14.17 -12.73
N ASN A 3 39.07 -13.40 -13.81
CA ASN A 3 40.16 -12.54 -14.26
C ASN A 3 39.94 -11.14 -13.66
N PHE A 4 40.64 -10.80 -12.58
CA PHE A 4 40.48 -9.50 -11.91
C PHE A 4 40.97 -8.32 -12.76
N ALA A 5 41.85 -8.57 -13.74
CA ALA A 5 42.37 -7.55 -14.64
C ALA A 5 41.29 -6.98 -15.59
N VAL A 6 40.22 -7.72 -15.89
CA VAL A 6 39.15 -7.18 -16.76
C VAL A 6 38.11 -6.34 -16.00
N LEU A 7 38.26 -6.19 -14.69
CA LEU A 7 37.33 -5.43 -13.84
C LEU A 7 37.92 -4.06 -13.52
N PRO A 8 37.10 -2.99 -13.54
CA PRO A 8 37.55 -1.66 -13.14
C PRO A 8 37.73 -1.56 -11.61
N PRO A 9 38.48 -0.56 -11.11
CA PRO A 9 38.71 -0.34 -9.68
C PRO A 9 37.41 -0.30 -8.87
N GLU A 10 36.34 0.33 -9.37
CA GLU A 10 35.07 0.44 -8.65
C GLU A 10 34.53 -0.94 -8.25
N ILE A 11 34.70 -1.95 -9.10
CA ILE A 11 34.19 -3.30 -8.85
C ILE A 11 35.13 -4.08 -7.95
N ASN A 12 36.44 -4.04 -8.20
CA ASN A 12 37.41 -4.76 -7.36
C ASN A 12 37.42 -4.19 -5.93
N SER A 13 37.48 -2.86 -5.79
CA SER A 13 37.36 -2.15 -4.52
C SER A 13 36.04 -2.50 -3.81
N LEU A 14 34.89 -2.29 -4.46
CA LEU A 14 33.61 -2.49 -3.79
C LEU A 14 33.44 -3.93 -3.28
N ARG A 15 33.84 -4.94 -4.07
CA ARG A 15 33.77 -6.35 -3.66
C ARG A 15 34.56 -6.64 -2.39
N MET A 16 35.72 -6.02 -2.21
CA MET A 16 36.57 -6.23 -1.03
C MET A 16 36.02 -5.51 0.22
N PHE A 17 35.36 -4.37 0.04
CA PHE A 17 34.84 -3.55 1.15
C PHE A 17 33.38 -3.86 1.52
N THR A 18 32.64 -4.59 0.68
CA THR A 18 31.30 -5.10 1.01
C THR A 18 31.36 -6.50 1.61
N GLY A 19 30.44 -6.80 2.53
CA GLY A 19 30.29 -8.13 3.14
C GLY A 19 30.50 -8.14 4.65
N ALA A 20 30.45 -9.34 5.24
CA ALA A 20 30.49 -9.53 6.70
C ALA A 20 31.91 -9.44 7.30
N GLY A 21 32.94 -9.25 6.48
CA GLY A 21 34.35 -9.23 6.90
C GLY A 21 34.89 -10.61 7.32
N SER A 22 36.03 -10.61 8.01
CA SER A 22 36.71 -11.84 8.46
C SER A 22 36.11 -12.49 9.71
N ALA A 23 35.27 -11.77 10.47
CA ALA A 23 34.74 -12.24 11.75
C ALA A 23 34.01 -13.60 11.69
N PRO A 24 33.13 -13.88 10.70
CA PRO A 24 32.51 -15.20 10.57
C PRO A 24 33.52 -16.33 10.37
N MET A 25 34.60 -16.08 9.62
CA MET A 25 35.66 -17.07 9.40
C MET A 25 36.49 -17.30 10.66
N LEU A 26 36.78 -16.24 11.42
CA LEU A 26 37.47 -16.36 12.72
C LEU A 26 36.62 -17.09 13.76
N ASN A 27 35.31 -16.86 13.77
CA ASN A 27 34.38 -17.61 14.62
C ASN A 27 34.36 -19.09 14.23
N ALA A 28 34.37 -19.40 12.93
CA ALA A 28 34.49 -20.78 12.45
C ALA A 28 35.82 -21.41 12.88
N ALA A 29 36.93 -20.67 12.79
CA ALA A 29 38.23 -21.14 13.27
C ALA A 29 38.22 -21.45 14.77
N ALA A 30 37.64 -20.56 15.59
CA ALA A 30 37.49 -20.77 17.03
C ALA A 30 36.61 -22.00 17.34
N ALA A 31 35.54 -22.22 16.58
CA ALA A 31 34.71 -23.41 16.71
C ALA A 31 35.48 -24.70 16.36
N TRP A 32 36.28 -24.67 15.29
CA TRP A 32 37.14 -25.79 14.91
C TRP A 32 38.25 -26.06 15.93
N ASP A 33 38.86 -25.02 16.51
CA ASP A 33 39.81 -25.17 17.64
C ASP A 33 39.15 -25.78 18.86
N GLY A 34 37.95 -25.30 19.22
CA GLY A 34 37.16 -25.85 20.32
C GLY A 34 36.87 -27.33 20.10
N LEU A 35 36.42 -27.70 18.90
CA LEU A 35 36.19 -29.10 18.53
C LEU A 35 37.46 -29.93 18.61
N ALA A 36 38.60 -29.42 18.12
CA ALA A 36 39.88 -30.11 18.20
C ALA A 36 40.29 -30.39 19.66
N SER A 37 40.13 -29.39 20.54
CA SER A 37 40.39 -29.51 21.97
C SER A 37 39.50 -30.57 22.63
N GLU A 38 38.19 -30.48 22.42
CA GLU A 38 37.23 -31.44 22.99
C GLU A 38 37.48 -32.87 22.51
N LEU A 39 37.75 -33.07 21.22
CA LEU A 39 38.11 -34.37 20.66
C LEU A 39 39.42 -34.91 21.24
N GLY A 40 40.43 -34.05 21.43
CA GLY A 40 41.71 -34.43 22.05
C GLY A 40 41.58 -34.80 23.52
N ILE A 41 40.76 -34.06 24.28
CA ILE A 41 40.42 -34.38 25.67
C ILE A 41 39.65 -35.70 25.73
N ALA A 42 38.67 -35.90 24.85
CA ALA A 42 37.91 -37.14 24.76
C ALA A 42 38.81 -38.34 24.43
N ALA A 43 39.74 -38.18 23.49
CA ALA A 43 40.72 -39.22 23.15
C ALA A 43 41.60 -39.58 24.36
N SER A 44 42.11 -38.58 25.06
CA SER A 44 42.97 -38.75 26.24
C SER A 44 42.23 -39.44 27.38
N SER A 45 41.00 -38.99 27.67
CA SER A 45 40.13 -39.57 28.70
C SER A 45 39.78 -41.02 28.38
N PHE A 46 39.35 -41.29 27.14
CA PHE A 46 39.00 -42.64 26.69
C PHE A 46 40.22 -43.58 26.74
N SER A 47 41.39 -43.10 26.33
CA SER A 47 42.64 -43.85 26.44
C SER A 47 43.02 -44.14 27.91
N ALA A 48 42.85 -43.17 28.81
CA ALA A 48 43.17 -43.34 30.23
C ALA A 48 42.26 -44.39 30.90
N ILE A 49 40.95 -44.34 30.61
CA ILE A 49 39.97 -45.31 31.13
C ILE A 49 40.28 -46.71 30.61
N THR A 50 40.52 -46.85 29.30
CA THR A 50 40.82 -48.16 28.69
C THR A 50 42.13 -48.75 29.20
N SER A 51 43.19 -47.94 29.35
CA SER A 51 44.45 -48.38 29.95
C SER A 51 44.32 -48.72 31.44
N GLY A 52 43.55 -47.92 32.20
CA GLY A 52 43.33 -48.17 33.62
C GLY A 52 42.56 -49.46 33.87
N MET A 53 41.52 -49.72 33.07
CA MET A 53 40.71 -50.93 33.18
C MET A 53 41.50 -52.20 32.78
N ALA A 54 42.32 -52.13 31.73
CA ALA A 54 43.13 -53.26 31.28
C ALA A 54 44.37 -53.52 32.14
N GLY A 55 44.91 -52.48 32.79
CA GLY A 55 46.13 -52.56 33.61
C GLY A 55 45.93 -52.98 35.07
N GLN A 56 44.69 -53.12 35.52
CA GLN A 56 44.35 -53.43 36.92
C GLN A 56 43.93 -54.91 37.08
N ALA A 57 42.94 -55.22 37.92
CA ALA A 57 42.56 -56.59 38.27
C ALA A 57 41.91 -57.41 37.13
N TRP A 58 41.42 -56.76 36.06
CA TRP A 58 40.75 -57.42 34.94
C TRP A 58 41.72 -57.73 33.80
N GLN A 59 42.50 -58.79 33.96
CA GLN A 59 43.49 -59.26 32.97
C GLN A 59 43.06 -60.61 32.36
N GLY A 60 43.20 -60.75 31.04
CA GLY A 60 42.88 -62.00 30.32
C GLY A 60 42.35 -61.76 28.90
N PRO A 61 41.98 -62.83 28.17
CA PRO A 61 41.57 -62.74 26.77
C PRO A 61 40.40 -61.78 26.51
N ALA A 62 39.43 -61.67 27.42
CA ALA A 62 38.30 -60.76 27.30
C ALA A 62 38.69 -59.28 27.43
N SER A 63 39.60 -58.95 28.37
CA SER A 63 40.14 -57.59 28.53
C SER A 63 40.99 -57.19 27.33
N ALA A 64 41.82 -58.12 26.81
CA ALA A 64 42.58 -57.91 25.57
C ALA A 64 41.66 -57.69 24.35
N ALA A 65 40.57 -58.44 24.22
CA ALA A 65 39.58 -58.25 23.15
C ALA A 65 38.86 -56.89 23.26
N MET A 66 38.54 -56.44 24.47
CA MET A 66 37.96 -55.11 24.72
C MET A 66 38.91 -53.98 24.32
N VAL A 67 40.19 -54.06 24.72
CA VAL A 67 41.22 -53.08 24.31
C VAL A 67 41.41 -53.05 22.80
N ALA A 68 41.43 -54.22 22.15
CA ALA A 68 41.51 -54.32 20.70
C ALA A 68 40.30 -53.66 20.00
N ALA A 69 39.10 -53.79 20.56
CA ALA A 69 37.90 -53.14 20.05
C ALA A 69 37.87 -51.61 20.30
N ALA A 70 38.46 -51.15 21.40
CA ALA A 70 38.50 -49.72 21.78
C ALA A 70 39.57 -48.92 21.03
N THR A 71 40.70 -49.54 20.68
CA THR A 71 41.86 -48.88 20.04
C THR A 71 41.50 -48.07 18.77
N PRO A 72 40.66 -48.58 17.84
CA PRO A 72 40.23 -47.81 16.67
C PRO A 72 39.49 -46.50 17.00
N TYR A 73 38.73 -46.46 18.10
CA TYR A 73 37.98 -45.27 18.52
C TYR A 73 38.92 -44.17 19.03
N THR A 74 39.94 -44.52 19.81
CA THR A 74 40.98 -43.57 20.25
C THR A 74 41.76 -43.03 19.05
N ALA A 75 42.10 -43.88 18.09
CA ALA A 75 42.78 -43.47 16.87
C ALA A 75 41.91 -42.53 16.01
N PHE A 76 40.60 -42.83 15.91
CA PHE A 76 39.62 -41.96 15.26
C PHE A 76 39.55 -40.59 15.92
N LEU A 77 39.41 -40.51 17.25
CA LEU A 77 39.29 -39.23 17.96
C LEU A 77 40.54 -38.36 17.78
N ASN A 78 41.73 -38.96 17.84
CA ASN A 78 42.98 -38.24 17.58
C ASN A 78 43.09 -37.74 16.13
N ALA A 79 42.72 -38.56 15.15
CA ALA A 79 42.73 -38.17 13.74
C ALA A 79 41.72 -37.05 13.45
N ALA A 80 40.53 -37.14 14.04
CA ALA A 80 39.50 -36.11 13.93
C ALA A 80 39.93 -34.79 14.62
N ALA A 81 40.58 -34.87 15.78
CA ALA A 81 41.14 -33.71 16.47
C ALA A 81 42.21 -33.00 15.61
N ALA A 82 43.12 -33.76 15.01
CA ALA A 82 44.14 -33.22 14.11
C ALA A 82 43.53 -32.57 12.86
N GLN A 83 42.49 -33.18 12.30
CA GLN A 83 41.74 -32.65 11.16
C GLN A 83 41.06 -31.32 11.50
N ALA A 84 40.38 -31.25 12.66
CA ALA A 84 39.74 -30.04 13.16
C ALA A 84 40.75 -28.91 13.41
N ALA A 85 41.90 -29.22 14.02
CA ALA A 85 42.99 -28.26 14.22
C ALA A 85 43.55 -27.74 12.88
N GLY A 86 43.72 -28.61 11.90
CA GLY A 86 44.12 -28.24 10.54
C GLY A 86 43.13 -27.31 9.86
N ALA A 87 41.82 -27.58 9.99
CA ALA A 87 40.77 -26.73 9.44
C ALA A 87 40.76 -25.33 10.09
N SER A 88 40.92 -25.25 11.41
CA SER A 88 41.06 -23.97 12.12
C SER A 88 42.28 -23.17 11.63
N ALA A 89 43.44 -23.82 11.50
CA ALA A 89 44.65 -23.16 11.02
C ALA A 89 44.46 -22.56 9.63
N GLN A 90 43.86 -23.30 8.68
CA GLN A 90 43.61 -22.77 7.34
C GLN A 90 42.54 -21.67 7.34
N ALA A 91 41.51 -21.76 8.17
CA ALA A 91 40.52 -20.68 8.32
C ALA A 91 41.16 -19.37 8.82
N LYS A 92 42.11 -19.44 9.76
CA LYS A 92 42.90 -18.28 10.21
C LYS A 92 43.77 -17.69 9.10
N VAL A 93 44.37 -18.54 8.26
CA VAL A 93 45.15 -18.09 7.09
C VAL A 93 44.25 -17.39 6.06
N VAL A 94 43.05 -17.93 5.77
CA VAL A 94 42.11 -17.27 4.84
C VAL A 94 41.67 -15.90 5.38
N ALA A 95 41.38 -15.81 6.68
CA ALA A 95 41.04 -14.54 7.33
C ALA A 95 42.19 -13.53 7.23
N SER A 96 43.45 -13.94 7.47
CA SER A 96 44.60 -13.03 7.37
C SER A 96 44.87 -12.58 5.93
N VAL A 97 44.70 -13.47 4.96
CA VAL A 97 44.83 -13.16 3.52
C VAL A 97 43.75 -12.18 3.07
N PHE A 98 42.52 -12.29 3.58
CA PHE A 98 41.45 -11.31 3.34
C PHE A 98 41.81 -9.92 3.88
N GLU A 99 42.25 -9.83 5.14
CA GLU A 99 42.60 -8.53 5.74
C GLU A 99 43.81 -7.88 5.05
N ALA A 100 44.81 -8.68 4.65
CA ALA A 100 45.94 -8.19 3.86
C ALA A 100 45.50 -7.66 2.49
N ALA A 101 44.60 -8.36 1.81
CA ALA A 101 44.05 -7.90 0.53
C ALA A 101 43.24 -6.62 0.69
N ARG A 102 42.35 -6.56 1.68
CA ARG A 102 41.54 -5.38 1.99
C ARG A 102 42.38 -4.16 2.32
N ALA A 103 43.49 -4.33 3.03
CA ALA A 103 44.42 -3.25 3.33
C ALA A 103 45.19 -2.74 2.09
N ALA A 104 45.42 -3.61 1.10
CA ALA A 104 46.12 -3.27 -0.13
C ALA A 104 45.20 -2.74 -1.25
N THR A 105 43.89 -3.02 -1.17
CA THR A 105 42.87 -2.53 -2.12
C THR A 105 42.57 -1.05 -1.88
N ILE A 106 42.41 -0.29 -2.96
CA ILE A 106 42.03 1.12 -2.91
C ILE A 106 40.64 1.28 -2.30
N HIS A 107 40.45 2.32 -1.51
CA HIS A 107 39.15 2.56 -0.89
C HIS A 107 38.14 3.07 -1.95
N PRO A 108 36.88 2.58 -1.99
CA PRO A 108 35.90 2.99 -3.01
C PRO A 108 35.67 4.51 -3.10
N LEU A 109 35.82 5.25 -1.99
CA LEU A 109 35.71 6.71 -1.98
C LEU A 109 36.87 7.42 -2.71
N GLU A 110 38.06 6.83 -2.77
CA GLU A 110 39.18 7.40 -3.53
C GLU A 110 38.96 7.26 -5.03
N VAL A 111 38.45 6.10 -5.46
CA VAL A 111 38.03 5.86 -6.86
C VAL A 111 36.94 6.85 -7.26
N ALA A 112 35.91 7.02 -6.41
CA ALA A 112 34.83 7.97 -6.66
C ALA A 112 35.33 9.43 -6.71
N ALA A 113 36.26 9.82 -5.83
CA ALA A 113 36.86 11.14 -5.83
C ALA A 113 37.65 11.41 -7.13
N ASN A 114 38.43 10.43 -7.60
CA ASN A 114 39.13 10.51 -8.89
C ASN A 114 38.14 10.70 -10.05
N ARG A 115 37.08 9.88 -10.14
CA ARG A 115 36.09 9.98 -11.22
C ARG A 115 35.34 11.31 -11.20
N ASN A 116 35.03 11.85 -10.02
CA ASN A 116 34.39 13.17 -9.91
C ASN A 116 35.35 14.27 -10.38
N ALA A 117 36.62 14.24 -9.94
CA ALA A 117 37.64 15.19 -10.39
C ALA A 117 37.82 15.16 -11.93
N PHE A 118 37.86 13.96 -12.52
CA PHE A 118 37.90 13.78 -13.98
C PHE A 118 36.74 14.49 -14.67
N VAL A 119 35.50 14.28 -14.21
CA VAL A 119 34.31 14.92 -14.81
C VAL A 119 34.37 16.44 -14.68
N GLN A 120 34.81 16.99 -13.54
CA GLN A 120 34.96 18.45 -13.38
C GLN A 120 36.02 19.04 -14.33
N LEU A 121 37.16 18.33 -14.49
CA LEU A 121 38.23 18.74 -15.41
C LEU A 121 37.74 18.73 -16.86
N VAL A 122 37.01 17.69 -17.27
CA VAL A 122 36.42 17.59 -18.62
C VAL A 122 35.40 18.70 -18.86
N ARG A 123 34.50 18.96 -17.90
CA ARG A 123 33.46 20.01 -18.05
C ARG A 123 34.04 21.42 -18.16
N SER A 124 35.20 21.67 -17.54
CA SER A 124 35.90 22.96 -17.61
C SER A 124 36.91 23.06 -18.77
N ASN A 125 37.08 22.00 -19.58
CA ASN A 125 38.10 21.94 -20.63
C ASN A 125 37.69 22.56 -21.98
N PHE A 126 36.92 23.66 -21.99
CA PHE A 126 36.41 24.27 -23.23
C PHE A 126 37.52 24.69 -24.20
N LEU A 127 38.67 25.12 -23.68
CA LEU A 127 39.83 25.58 -24.45
C LEU A 127 40.95 24.53 -24.58
N GLY A 128 40.74 23.30 -24.09
CA GLY A 128 41.78 22.27 -24.09
C GLY A 128 42.91 22.44 -23.05
N LEU A 129 42.84 23.47 -22.21
CA LEU A 129 43.90 23.81 -21.25
C LEU A 129 44.05 22.79 -20.11
N ASN A 130 43.02 22.00 -19.80
CA ASN A 130 43.05 20.97 -18.76
C ASN A 130 43.57 19.62 -19.26
N ALA A 131 44.03 19.50 -20.52
CA ALA A 131 44.45 18.22 -21.09
C ALA A 131 45.50 17.47 -20.23
N GLN A 132 46.50 18.18 -19.70
CA GLN A 132 47.52 17.60 -18.81
C GLN A 132 46.93 17.11 -17.48
N ALA A 133 46.02 17.87 -16.88
CA ALA A 133 45.35 17.49 -15.64
C ALA A 133 44.41 16.29 -15.82
N ILE A 134 43.73 16.20 -16.97
CA ILE A 134 42.89 15.04 -17.34
C ILE A 134 43.77 13.79 -17.48
N MET A 135 44.91 13.88 -18.18
CA MET A 135 45.85 12.76 -18.30
C MET A 135 46.42 12.33 -16.95
N ALA A 136 46.73 13.27 -16.05
CA ALA A 136 47.18 12.94 -14.70
C ALA A 136 46.09 12.23 -13.88
N CYS A 137 44.83 12.67 -14.00
CA CYS A 137 43.69 12.04 -13.33
C CYS A 137 43.46 10.60 -13.83
N GLU A 138 43.53 10.38 -15.15
CA GLU A 138 43.44 9.06 -15.76
C GLU A 138 44.63 8.17 -15.38
N SER A 139 45.85 8.70 -15.33
CA SER A 139 47.02 7.95 -14.86
C SER A 139 46.90 7.48 -13.41
N LEU A 140 46.29 8.30 -12.53
CA LEU A 140 46.01 7.90 -11.15
C LEU A 140 44.96 6.78 -11.10
N TYR A 141 43.94 6.85 -11.94
CA TYR A 141 42.91 5.82 -12.04
C TYR A 141 43.49 4.47 -12.51
N GLU A 142 44.37 4.48 -13.51
CA GLU A 142 45.11 3.28 -13.95
C GLU A 142 46.02 2.73 -12.85
N GLY A 143 46.61 3.60 -12.03
CA GLY A 143 47.36 3.21 -10.83
C GLY A 143 46.47 2.51 -9.79
N MET A 144 45.26 3.03 -9.56
CA MET A 144 44.26 2.39 -8.68
C MET A 144 43.85 1.01 -9.21
N TRP A 145 43.64 0.89 -10.52
CA TRP A 145 43.34 -0.38 -11.17
C TRP A 145 44.44 -1.41 -10.97
N ALA A 146 45.70 -1.03 -11.22
CA ALA A 146 46.84 -1.93 -11.04
C ALA A 146 47.00 -2.39 -9.59
N ALA A 147 46.81 -1.50 -8.61
CA ALA A 147 46.86 -1.82 -7.19
C ALA A 147 45.77 -2.83 -6.79
N ASP A 148 44.52 -2.58 -7.19
CA ASP A 148 43.39 -3.47 -6.93
C ASP A 148 43.58 -4.84 -7.56
N VAL A 149 44.04 -4.91 -8.82
CA VAL A 149 44.33 -6.17 -9.51
C VAL A 149 45.40 -6.97 -8.77
N SER A 150 46.47 -6.32 -8.33
CA SER A 150 47.54 -6.96 -7.55
C SER A 150 47.01 -7.48 -6.20
N ALA A 151 46.21 -6.69 -5.48
CA ALA A 151 45.61 -7.08 -4.21
C ALA A 151 44.70 -8.31 -4.37
N MET A 152 43.85 -8.33 -5.40
CA MET A 152 42.94 -9.44 -5.68
C MET A 152 43.67 -10.69 -6.18
N ALA A 153 44.76 -10.54 -6.94
CA ALA A 153 45.60 -11.67 -7.35
C ALA A 153 46.31 -12.31 -6.15
N ALA A 154 46.85 -11.49 -5.24
CA ALA A 154 47.44 -11.95 -3.99
C ALA A 154 46.40 -12.66 -3.13
N TYR A 155 45.21 -12.07 -2.96
CA TYR A 155 44.08 -12.68 -2.26
C TYR A 155 43.74 -14.07 -2.80
N HIS A 156 43.58 -14.19 -4.12
CA HIS A 156 43.26 -15.46 -4.76
C HIS A 156 44.36 -16.49 -4.54
N SER A 157 45.62 -16.14 -4.75
CA SER A 157 46.74 -17.07 -4.57
C SER A 157 46.87 -17.57 -3.13
N GLY A 158 46.74 -16.68 -2.14
CA GLY A 158 46.83 -17.01 -0.73
C GLY A 158 45.64 -17.86 -0.27
N ALA A 159 44.42 -17.49 -0.65
CA ALA A 159 43.22 -18.25 -0.31
C ALA A 159 43.23 -19.64 -0.98
N SER A 160 43.69 -19.73 -2.23
CA SER A 160 43.84 -21.01 -2.93
C SER A 160 44.93 -21.89 -2.32
N SER A 161 46.04 -21.32 -1.83
CA SER A 161 47.06 -22.07 -1.11
C SER A 161 46.52 -22.61 0.22
N ALA A 162 45.78 -21.78 0.99
CA ALA A 162 45.14 -22.21 2.23
C ALA A 162 44.12 -23.34 1.97
N ALA A 163 43.34 -23.22 0.89
CA ALA A 163 42.41 -24.26 0.44
C ALA A 163 43.13 -25.56 0.05
N ALA A 164 44.28 -25.48 -0.63
CA ALA A 164 45.07 -26.64 -1.00
C ALA A 164 45.73 -27.33 0.20
N ASN A 165 46.01 -26.57 1.26
CA ASN A 165 46.61 -27.08 2.51
C ASN A 165 45.58 -27.57 3.53
N LEU A 166 44.28 -27.52 3.23
CA LEU A 166 43.29 -28.26 4.02
C LEU A 166 43.61 -29.75 3.88
N VAL A 167 44.03 -30.35 4.99
CA VAL A 167 44.38 -31.77 5.06
C VAL A 167 43.18 -32.57 4.57
N SER A 168 43.39 -33.46 3.58
CA SER A 168 42.33 -34.38 3.16
C SER A 168 41.99 -35.31 4.32
N ILE A 169 40.70 -35.56 4.54
CA ILE A 169 40.24 -36.49 5.57
C ILE A 169 40.99 -37.82 5.38
N PRO A 170 41.71 -38.33 6.41
CA PRO A 170 42.46 -39.58 6.30
C PRO A 170 41.56 -40.75 5.86
N ALA A 171 42.08 -41.66 5.04
CA ALA A 171 41.33 -42.83 4.56
C ALA A 171 40.79 -43.70 5.71
N SER A 172 41.55 -43.81 6.81
CA SER A 172 41.11 -44.49 8.03
C SER A 172 39.88 -43.85 8.67
N LEU A 173 39.82 -42.51 8.67
CA LEU A 173 38.70 -41.75 9.20
C LEU A 173 37.46 -41.91 8.30
N GLN A 174 37.63 -41.82 6.98
CA GLN A 174 36.55 -42.07 6.01
C GLN A 174 35.96 -43.48 6.13
N GLN A 175 36.82 -44.49 6.22
CA GLN A 175 36.39 -45.88 6.33
C GLN A 175 35.67 -46.16 7.65
N PHE A 176 36.15 -45.55 8.75
CA PHE A 176 35.47 -45.65 10.04
C PHE A 176 34.07 -45.02 10.01
N LEU A 177 33.92 -43.82 9.45
CA LEU A 177 32.62 -43.14 9.31
C LEU A 177 31.60 -43.96 8.49
N GLN A 178 32.07 -44.67 7.47
CA GLN A 178 31.23 -45.58 6.68
C GLN A 178 30.82 -46.85 7.43
N SER A 179 31.45 -47.18 8.55
CA SER A 179 31.16 -48.36 9.38
C SER A 179 30.38 -48.05 10.65
N LEU A 180 29.94 -46.81 10.85
CA LEU A 180 29.21 -46.41 12.05
C LEU A 180 27.92 -47.24 12.22
N PRO A 181 27.68 -47.81 13.41
CA PRO A 181 26.47 -48.58 13.65
C PRO A 181 25.22 -47.70 13.60
N ASN A 182 24.09 -48.31 13.26
CA ASN A 182 22.79 -47.69 13.45
C ASN A 182 22.33 -47.87 14.91
N LEU A 183 21.76 -46.82 15.50
CA LEU A 183 21.12 -46.84 16.81
C LEU A 183 19.61 -46.75 16.66
N GLY A 184 18.91 -47.86 16.90
CA GLY A 184 17.45 -47.99 16.78
C GLY A 184 17.03 -49.11 15.82
N VAL A 185 15.73 -49.21 15.52
CA VAL A 185 15.16 -50.36 14.79
C VAL A 185 14.83 -50.00 13.34
N GLY A 186 15.07 -50.93 12.41
CA GLY A 186 14.64 -50.81 11.02
C GLY A 186 15.45 -49.82 10.17
N ASN A 187 16.61 -49.37 10.64
CA ASN A 187 17.50 -48.52 9.86
C ASN A 187 18.23 -49.31 8.76
N ARG A 188 18.37 -48.74 7.57
CA ARG A 188 19.17 -49.25 6.44
C ARG A 188 20.24 -48.24 6.06
N GLY A 189 21.50 -48.66 5.94
CA GLY A 189 22.67 -47.78 5.79
C GLY A 189 23.46 -47.68 7.10
N ASN A 190 24.23 -46.61 7.30
CA ASN A 190 25.18 -46.48 8.43
C ASN A 190 25.00 -45.17 9.20
N GLY A 191 25.37 -45.18 10.48
CA GLY A 191 25.40 -43.98 11.33
C GLY A 191 24.05 -43.30 11.54
N ASN A 192 22.94 -44.03 11.43
CA ASN A 192 21.61 -43.47 11.72
C ASN A 192 21.28 -43.54 13.21
N LEU A 193 20.66 -42.48 13.74
CA LEU A 193 20.14 -42.39 15.10
C LEU A 193 18.61 -42.26 15.07
N GLY A 194 17.90 -43.19 15.72
CA GLY A 194 16.44 -43.30 15.68
C GLY A 194 15.98 -44.52 14.88
N SER A 195 14.74 -44.55 14.38
CA SER A 195 14.17 -45.77 13.76
C SER A 195 13.65 -45.52 12.34
N GLY A 196 13.70 -46.56 11.51
CA GLY A 196 13.13 -46.57 10.16
C GLY A 196 13.83 -45.66 9.14
N ASN A 197 15.07 -45.24 9.40
CA ASN A 197 15.82 -44.38 8.47
C ASN A 197 16.43 -45.22 7.32
N THR A 198 16.38 -44.71 6.10
CA THR A 198 17.03 -45.32 4.92
C THR A 198 18.06 -44.35 4.34
N GLY A 199 19.34 -44.72 4.45
CA GLY A 199 20.49 -43.94 4.04
C GLY A 199 21.50 -43.79 5.18
N ASN A 200 22.38 -42.79 5.09
CA ASN A 200 23.47 -42.61 6.05
C ASN A 200 23.31 -41.33 6.87
N GLY A 201 23.71 -41.37 8.14
CA GLY A 201 23.86 -40.17 8.97
C GLY A 201 22.54 -39.46 9.33
N ASN A 202 21.39 -40.14 9.25
CA ASN A 202 20.11 -39.54 9.59
C ASN A 202 19.87 -39.54 11.11
N VAL A 203 19.23 -38.49 11.62
CA VAL A 203 18.80 -38.36 13.02
C VAL A 203 17.30 -38.18 13.07
N GLY A 204 16.59 -39.05 13.79
CA GLY A 204 15.14 -39.03 13.96
C GLY A 204 14.46 -40.25 13.32
N PHE A 205 13.26 -40.08 12.76
CA PHE A 205 12.40 -41.21 12.38
C PHE A 205 11.98 -41.17 10.91
N GLY A 206 12.06 -42.32 10.23
CA GLY A 206 11.45 -42.49 8.91
C GLY A 206 12.03 -41.59 7.81
N ASN A 207 13.29 -41.15 7.93
CA ASN A 207 13.95 -40.39 6.88
C ASN A 207 14.38 -41.31 5.73
N SER A 208 14.24 -40.87 4.49
CA SER A 208 14.56 -41.65 3.29
C SER A 208 14.88 -40.73 2.11
N GLY A 209 15.13 -41.29 0.92
CA GLY A 209 15.43 -40.54 -0.31
C GLY A 209 14.20 -40.02 -1.04
N VAL A 210 14.40 -39.38 -2.19
CA VAL A 210 13.32 -38.93 -3.08
C VAL A 210 12.79 -40.11 -3.91
N GLY A 211 11.51 -40.07 -4.30
CA GLY A 211 10.94 -41.03 -5.26
C GLY A 211 10.46 -42.35 -4.64
N ASN A 212 10.16 -42.36 -3.35
CA ASN A 212 9.55 -43.52 -2.69
C ASN A 212 8.06 -43.60 -3.04
N SER A 213 7.55 -44.81 -3.28
CA SER A 213 6.12 -45.09 -3.45
C SER A 213 5.81 -46.50 -2.94
N GLU A 214 4.56 -46.94 -2.95
CA GLU A 214 4.23 -48.34 -2.60
C GLU A 214 4.91 -49.37 -3.52
N LEU A 215 5.25 -48.97 -4.75
CA LEU A 215 5.89 -49.81 -5.76
C LEU A 215 7.42 -49.63 -5.83
N VAL A 216 7.95 -48.53 -5.27
CA VAL A 216 9.38 -48.21 -5.29
C VAL A 216 9.91 -48.28 -3.86
N PRO A 217 10.80 -49.24 -3.54
CA PRO A 217 11.41 -49.37 -2.22
C PRO A 217 12.02 -48.03 -1.75
N PRO A 218 12.03 -47.76 -0.43
CA PRO A 218 12.65 -46.56 0.11
C PRO A 218 14.08 -46.38 -0.41
N GLN A 219 14.32 -45.26 -1.08
CA GLN A 219 15.63 -44.86 -1.57
C GLN A 219 16.47 -44.28 -0.43
N SER A 220 17.77 -44.22 -0.63
CA SER A 220 18.71 -43.67 0.35
C SER A 220 18.61 -42.14 0.38
N GLY A 221 18.34 -41.58 1.56
CA GLY A 221 18.44 -40.16 1.86
C GLY A 221 19.41 -39.94 3.01
N ASN A 222 20.33 -38.99 2.88
CA ASN A 222 21.43 -38.84 3.83
C ASN A 222 21.31 -37.56 4.66
N ASN A 223 21.84 -37.59 5.88
CA ASN A 223 22.05 -36.43 6.75
C ASN A 223 20.76 -35.64 7.07
N ASN A 224 19.61 -36.29 7.09
CA ASN A 224 18.37 -35.64 7.50
C ASN A 224 18.27 -35.59 9.02
N ILE A 225 17.77 -34.47 9.55
CA ILE A 225 17.50 -34.28 10.98
C ILE A 225 16.01 -34.03 11.18
N GLY A 226 15.38 -34.85 12.02
CA GLY A 226 13.95 -34.83 12.30
C GLY A 226 13.24 -36.03 11.67
N SER A 227 11.99 -35.85 11.22
CA SER A 227 11.11 -36.99 10.93
C SER A 227 10.43 -36.92 9.56
N GLY A 228 10.37 -38.06 8.86
CA GLY A 228 9.62 -38.22 7.63
C GLY A 228 10.14 -37.39 6.45
N ASN A 229 11.42 -37.04 6.44
CA ASN A 229 12.02 -36.32 5.32
C ASN A 229 12.34 -37.30 4.17
N ASN A 230 12.03 -36.91 2.93
CA ASN A 230 12.31 -37.64 1.69
C ASN A 230 13.31 -36.83 0.84
N GLY A 231 14.60 -37.14 0.95
CA GLY A 231 15.70 -36.49 0.27
C GLY A 231 16.95 -36.45 1.13
N SER A 232 17.82 -35.46 0.95
CA SER A 232 19.06 -35.35 1.74
C SER A 232 19.23 -33.97 2.36
N ASN A 233 19.94 -33.91 3.49
CA ASN A 233 20.32 -32.69 4.20
C ASN A 233 19.11 -31.82 4.60
N ASN A 234 17.96 -32.44 4.91
CA ASN A 234 16.80 -31.71 5.43
C ASN A 234 16.83 -31.59 6.95
N ILE A 235 16.31 -30.50 7.49
CA ILE A 235 16.13 -30.27 8.92
C ILE A 235 14.65 -29.97 9.19
N GLY A 236 14.04 -30.67 10.14
CA GLY A 236 12.62 -30.56 10.49
C GLY A 236 11.84 -31.79 10.05
N GLY A 237 10.66 -31.65 9.44
CA GLY A 237 9.84 -32.82 9.14
C GLY A 237 8.92 -32.74 7.94
N GLY A 238 8.67 -33.89 7.32
CA GLY A 238 7.79 -34.01 6.17
C GLY A 238 8.28 -33.27 4.92
N ASN A 239 9.57 -32.95 4.83
CA ASN A 239 10.12 -32.29 3.65
C ASN A 239 10.36 -33.30 2.52
N HIS A 240 10.13 -32.91 1.27
CA HIS A 240 10.41 -33.69 0.07
C HIS A 240 11.33 -32.92 -0.86
N GLY A 241 12.45 -33.51 -1.24
CA GLY A 241 13.59 -32.83 -1.86
C GLY A 241 14.72 -32.61 -0.85
N SER A 242 15.74 -31.82 -1.19
CA SER A 242 16.98 -31.70 -0.41
C SER A 242 17.23 -30.29 0.10
N TYR A 243 18.03 -30.18 1.17
CA TYR A 243 18.44 -28.90 1.76
C TYR A 243 17.30 -28.04 2.31
N ASN A 244 16.17 -28.63 2.67
CA ASN A 244 15.05 -27.89 3.25
C ASN A 244 15.18 -27.76 4.77
N ILE A 245 14.78 -26.61 5.32
CA ILE A 245 14.73 -26.34 6.76
C ILE A 245 13.29 -25.97 7.13
N GLY A 246 12.70 -26.69 8.08
CA GLY A 246 11.33 -26.49 8.53
C GLY A 246 10.43 -27.67 8.18
N PHE A 247 9.16 -27.41 7.85
CA PHE A 247 8.16 -28.48 7.75
C PHE A 247 7.35 -28.44 6.46
N GLY A 248 7.13 -29.63 5.88
CA GLY A 248 6.22 -29.81 4.75
C GLY A 248 6.65 -29.10 3.47
N ASN A 249 7.95 -28.83 3.28
CA ASN A 249 8.44 -28.18 2.06
C ASN A 249 8.60 -29.21 0.92
N PHE A 250 8.23 -28.83 -0.30
CA PHE A 250 8.32 -29.64 -1.52
C PHE A 250 9.21 -28.98 -2.57
N GLY A 251 10.39 -29.55 -2.80
CA GLY A 251 11.47 -29.01 -3.65
C GLY A 251 12.77 -28.87 -2.86
N ASN A 252 13.71 -28.05 -3.33
CA ASN A 252 15.04 -27.95 -2.74
C ASN A 252 15.33 -26.57 -2.15
N GLY A 253 16.09 -26.53 -1.06
CA GLY A 253 16.61 -25.28 -0.49
C GLY A 253 15.56 -24.38 0.16
N ASN A 254 14.37 -24.90 0.48
CA ASN A 254 13.31 -24.09 1.08
C ASN A 254 13.52 -23.94 2.60
N ILE A 255 13.19 -22.76 3.14
CA ILE A 255 13.24 -22.46 4.57
C ILE A 255 11.83 -22.03 5.03
N GLY A 256 11.28 -22.72 6.02
CA GLY A 256 9.98 -22.40 6.62
C GLY A 256 8.95 -23.52 6.45
N PHE A 257 7.71 -23.16 6.12
CA PHE A 257 6.57 -24.06 6.23
C PHE A 257 5.76 -24.14 4.95
N GLY A 258 5.53 -25.35 4.44
CA GLY A 258 4.58 -25.59 3.35
C GLY A 258 4.93 -24.91 2.03
N ASN A 259 6.22 -24.63 1.77
CA ASN A 259 6.63 -24.07 0.50
C ASN A 259 6.65 -25.18 -0.58
N SER A 260 6.15 -24.88 -1.77
CA SER A 260 6.07 -25.83 -2.89
C SER A 260 6.16 -25.10 -4.23
N GLY A 261 6.14 -25.81 -5.35
CA GLY A 261 6.04 -25.20 -6.67
C GLY A 261 4.58 -24.96 -7.05
N PRO A 262 4.31 -24.35 -8.22
CA PRO A 262 2.96 -24.17 -8.68
C PRO A 262 2.35 -25.55 -8.96
N SER A 263 1.09 -25.72 -8.56
CA SER A 263 0.27 -26.82 -9.07
C SER A 263 0.01 -26.54 -10.55
N ASP A 264 0.55 -27.37 -11.45
CA ASP A 264 0.17 -27.29 -12.86
C ASP A 264 -1.29 -27.78 -12.99
N LEU A 265 -2.23 -26.85 -12.89
CA LEU A 265 -3.65 -27.14 -13.08
C LEU A 265 -4.00 -27.39 -14.57
N PHE A 266 -3.11 -27.10 -15.50
CA PHE A 266 -3.35 -27.26 -16.93
C PHE A 266 -2.90 -28.62 -17.46
N ASN A 267 -2.00 -29.30 -16.73
CA ASN A 267 -1.64 -30.69 -16.96
C ASN A 267 -1.50 -31.44 -15.63
N PRO A 268 -2.62 -31.72 -14.93
CA PRO A 268 -2.56 -32.55 -13.74
C PRO A 268 -2.11 -33.93 -14.18
N ASP A 269 -0.89 -34.33 -13.80
CA ASP A 269 -0.51 -35.73 -13.91
C ASP A 269 -1.48 -36.54 -13.06
N LEU A 270 -2.42 -37.21 -13.75
CA LEU A 270 -3.52 -37.98 -13.19
C LEU A 270 -3.02 -39.09 -12.25
N PHE A 271 -1.72 -39.43 -12.33
CA PHE A 271 -1.09 -40.45 -11.50
C PHE A 271 -0.31 -39.91 -10.30
N THR A 272 -0.01 -38.61 -10.23
CA THR A 272 0.82 -38.07 -9.15
C THR A 272 0.23 -36.94 -8.32
N PHE A 273 -0.80 -36.19 -8.78
CA PHE A 273 -1.47 -35.11 -8.03
C PHE A 273 -0.54 -34.29 -7.11
N HIS A 274 0.71 -34.10 -7.52
CA HIS A 274 1.75 -33.50 -6.71
C HIS A 274 2.04 -32.12 -7.29
N PRO A 275 2.07 -31.06 -6.46
CA PRO A 275 2.56 -29.76 -6.90
C PRO A 275 3.95 -29.93 -7.50
N SER A 276 4.33 -29.13 -8.49
CA SER A 276 5.71 -29.17 -8.98
C SER A 276 6.70 -28.81 -7.86
N PRO A 277 7.96 -29.25 -7.89
CA PRO A 277 8.96 -28.83 -6.90
C PRO A 277 9.20 -27.32 -6.95
N GLY A 278 9.09 -26.63 -5.82
CA GLY A 278 9.43 -25.21 -5.68
C GLY A 278 10.74 -25.05 -4.94
N ASN A 279 11.68 -24.25 -5.46
CA ASN A 279 13.03 -24.17 -4.90
C ASN A 279 13.31 -22.82 -4.26
N ASN A 280 14.17 -22.83 -3.24
CA ASN A 280 14.73 -21.63 -2.58
C ASN A 280 13.68 -20.64 -2.04
N ASN A 281 12.50 -21.11 -1.65
CA ASN A 281 11.50 -20.26 -1.01
C ASN A 281 11.82 -20.08 0.48
N VAL A 282 11.61 -18.88 1.00
CA VAL A 282 11.78 -18.56 2.42
C VAL A 282 10.46 -18.02 2.97
N GLY A 283 9.95 -18.63 4.03
CA GLY A 283 8.72 -18.21 4.72
C GLY A 283 7.64 -19.29 4.67
N MET A 284 6.37 -18.89 4.50
CA MET A 284 5.23 -19.80 4.66
C MET A 284 4.33 -19.82 3.43
N GLY A 285 4.01 -21.02 2.95
CA GLY A 285 2.98 -21.25 1.94
C GLY A 285 3.28 -20.60 0.59
N ASN A 286 4.56 -20.42 0.23
CA ASN A 286 4.90 -19.90 -1.09
C ASN A 286 4.82 -21.02 -2.15
N PHE A 287 4.22 -20.71 -3.30
CA PHE A 287 4.07 -21.58 -4.47
C PHE A 287 4.91 -21.02 -5.63
N GLY A 288 5.91 -21.77 -6.09
CA GLY A 288 6.88 -21.32 -7.11
C GLY A 288 8.31 -21.42 -6.61
N SER A 289 9.22 -20.57 -7.10
CA SER A 289 10.62 -20.56 -6.70
C SER A 289 11.13 -19.17 -6.30
N ASN A 290 12.13 -19.14 -5.42
CA ASN A 290 12.83 -17.92 -4.97
C ASN A 290 11.92 -16.86 -4.31
N ASN A 291 10.77 -17.25 -3.76
CA ASN A 291 9.90 -16.32 -3.04
C ASN A 291 10.37 -16.10 -1.60
N PHE A 292 10.24 -14.88 -1.10
CA PHE A 292 10.52 -14.54 0.28
C PHE A 292 9.26 -13.92 0.92
N GLY A 293 8.68 -14.59 1.92
CA GLY A 293 7.56 -14.08 2.71
C GLY A 293 6.40 -15.07 2.81
N LEU A 294 5.17 -14.56 2.67
CA LEU A 294 3.94 -15.31 3.01
C LEU A 294 3.02 -15.45 1.80
N GLY A 295 2.69 -16.67 1.41
CA GLY A 295 1.60 -16.95 0.47
C GLY A 295 1.81 -16.38 -0.93
N ASN A 296 3.06 -16.22 -1.39
CA ASN A 296 3.33 -15.76 -2.75
C ASN A 296 3.14 -16.90 -3.76
N THR A 297 2.60 -16.60 -4.94
CA THR A 297 2.40 -17.53 -6.05
C THR A 297 3.18 -17.05 -7.28
N GLY A 298 3.99 -17.91 -7.89
CA GLY A 298 4.92 -17.58 -8.97
C GLY A 298 6.35 -17.40 -8.46
N ASP A 299 7.21 -16.64 -9.14
CA ASP A 299 8.67 -16.69 -8.90
C ASP A 299 9.27 -15.35 -8.44
N GLY A 300 10.18 -15.40 -7.47
CA GLY A 300 10.99 -14.23 -7.09
C GLY A 300 10.22 -13.10 -6.39
N ASN A 301 9.06 -13.38 -5.81
CA ASN A 301 8.28 -12.36 -5.11
C ASN A 301 8.77 -12.16 -3.67
N ILE A 302 8.73 -10.92 -3.18
CA ILE A 302 9.10 -10.54 -1.82
C ILE A 302 7.91 -9.87 -1.12
N GLY A 303 7.49 -10.42 0.02
CA GLY A 303 6.38 -9.89 0.82
C GLY A 303 5.20 -10.86 0.93
N GLY A 304 3.97 -10.39 0.74
CA GLY A 304 2.76 -11.15 1.09
C GLY A 304 1.72 -11.26 -0.02
N GLY A 305 1.31 -12.48 -0.39
CA GLY A 305 0.16 -12.68 -1.28
C GLY A 305 0.36 -12.14 -2.70
N ASN A 306 1.61 -12.02 -3.17
CA ASN A 306 1.86 -11.59 -4.55
C ASN A 306 1.66 -12.76 -5.51
N THR A 307 1.12 -12.49 -6.70
CA THR A 307 0.92 -13.46 -7.78
C THR A 307 1.67 -13.02 -9.04
N GLY A 308 2.48 -13.90 -9.62
CA GLY A 308 3.30 -13.60 -10.81
C GLY A 308 4.79 -13.59 -10.49
N THR A 309 5.59 -12.69 -11.09
CA THR A 309 7.05 -12.73 -10.90
C THR A 309 7.66 -11.41 -10.44
N GLY A 310 8.65 -11.49 -9.55
CA GLY A 310 9.48 -10.35 -9.17
C GLY A 310 8.73 -9.20 -8.47
N ASN A 311 7.56 -9.45 -7.88
CA ASN A 311 6.81 -8.41 -7.18
C ASN A 311 7.35 -8.19 -5.76
N ILE A 312 7.42 -6.94 -5.32
CA ILE A 312 7.85 -6.55 -3.96
C ILE A 312 6.70 -5.81 -3.28
N GLY A 313 6.27 -6.29 -2.11
CA GLY A 313 5.18 -5.72 -1.32
C GLY A 313 4.06 -6.71 -1.07
N ALA A 314 2.79 -6.30 -1.17
CA ALA A 314 1.70 -7.24 -0.91
C ALA A 314 0.50 -7.13 -1.86
N GLY A 315 -0.08 -8.29 -2.19
CA GLY A 315 -1.27 -8.40 -3.02
C GLY A 315 -1.08 -7.93 -4.48
N ASN A 316 0.16 -7.87 -4.97
CA ASN A 316 0.40 -7.48 -6.37
C ASN A 316 0.18 -8.67 -7.30
N THR A 317 -0.41 -8.43 -8.48
CA THR A 317 -0.63 -9.42 -9.53
C THR A 317 0.04 -8.97 -10.83
N GLY A 318 0.90 -9.82 -11.40
CA GLY A 318 1.65 -9.56 -12.63
C GLY A 318 3.16 -9.60 -12.41
N HIS A 319 3.92 -8.76 -13.11
CA HIS A 319 5.39 -8.82 -13.12
C HIS A 319 6.06 -7.53 -12.66
N GLY A 320 7.03 -7.61 -11.74
CA GLY A 320 7.91 -6.50 -11.38
C GLY A 320 7.23 -5.33 -10.67
N ASN A 321 6.10 -5.54 -10.01
CA ASN A 321 5.42 -4.47 -9.28
C ASN A 321 6.06 -4.20 -7.91
N PHE A 322 6.12 -2.94 -7.50
CA PHE A 322 6.54 -2.52 -6.16
C PHE A 322 5.38 -1.80 -5.45
N GLY A 323 4.91 -2.33 -4.33
CA GLY A 323 3.90 -1.70 -3.47
C GLY A 323 2.73 -2.60 -3.10
N PHE A 324 1.50 -2.09 -3.11
CA PHE A 324 0.33 -2.78 -2.57
C PHE A 324 -0.83 -2.86 -3.56
N GLY A 325 -1.33 -4.08 -3.82
CA GLY A 325 -2.56 -4.28 -4.59
C GLY A 325 -2.50 -3.81 -6.04
N ASN A 326 -1.32 -3.80 -6.67
CA ASN A 326 -1.19 -3.43 -8.08
C ASN A 326 -1.52 -4.62 -8.99
N SER A 327 -2.21 -4.37 -10.10
CA SER A 327 -2.52 -5.35 -11.14
C SER A 327 -1.93 -4.90 -12.48
N GLY A 328 -1.12 -5.74 -13.11
CA GLY A 328 -0.36 -5.44 -14.33
C GLY A 328 1.15 -5.52 -14.10
N ASN A 329 1.96 -4.83 -14.90
CA ASN A 329 3.41 -5.01 -14.92
C ASN A 329 4.17 -3.71 -14.63
N ASN A 330 5.27 -3.80 -13.90
CA ASN A 330 6.20 -2.70 -13.62
C ASN A 330 5.55 -1.49 -12.94
N ASN A 331 4.51 -1.70 -12.13
CA ASN A 331 3.85 -0.63 -11.40
C ASN A 331 4.58 -0.32 -10.08
N VAL A 332 4.65 0.95 -9.70
CA VAL A 332 5.19 1.39 -8.41
C VAL A 332 4.14 2.19 -7.65
N GLY A 333 3.50 1.58 -6.64
CA GLY A 333 2.57 2.29 -5.78
C GLY A 333 1.42 1.45 -5.22
N ILE A 334 0.21 2.01 -5.16
CA ILE A 334 -0.93 1.41 -4.45
C ILE A 334 -2.17 1.36 -5.34
N GLY A 335 -2.74 0.16 -5.52
CA GLY A 335 -4.02 -0.06 -6.19
C GLY A 335 -4.03 0.20 -7.70
N LEU A 336 -2.86 0.29 -8.34
CA LEU A 336 -2.75 0.59 -9.78
C LEU A 336 -3.26 -0.58 -10.63
N SER A 337 -3.89 -0.29 -11.77
CA SER A 337 -4.36 -1.30 -12.72
C SER A 337 -3.92 -0.94 -14.14
N GLY A 338 -3.10 -1.77 -14.78
CA GLY A 338 -2.42 -1.54 -16.06
C GLY A 338 -0.90 -1.66 -15.94
N ASP A 339 -0.13 -1.21 -16.93
CA ASP A 339 1.34 -1.39 -16.96
C ASP A 339 2.11 -0.07 -16.82
N ASN A 340 3.31 -0.13 -16.22
CA ASN A 340 4.27 0.97 -16.08
C ASN A 340 3.73 2.21 -15.36
N GLN A 341 2.78 2.04 -14.44
CA GLN A 341 2.22 3.15 -13.68
C GLN A 341 2.99 3.42 -12.40
N VAL A 342 3.02 4.68 -11.97
CA VAL A 342 3.60 5.10 -10.70
C VAL A 342 2.59 5.97 -9.97
N GLY A 343 2.30 5.68 -8.71
CA GLY A 343 1.42 6.50 -7.86
C GLY A 343 0.39 5.72 -7.07
N ILE A 344 -0.70 6.38 -6.69
CA ILE A 344 -1.79 5.77 -5.93
C ILE A 344 -3.04 5.86 -6.81
N ASN A 345 -3.69 4.73 -7.04
CA ASN A 345 -5.01 4.75 -7.66
C ASN A 345 -6.04 5.25 -6.64
N LEU A 346 -6.50 6.49 -6.81
CA LEU A 346 -7.52 7.07 -5.93
C LEU A 346 -8.93 6.54 -6.24
N ALA A 347 -9.14 5.89 -7.39
CA ALA A 347 -10.45 5.37 -7.78
C ALA A 347 -10.85 4.24 -6.83
N GLY A 348 -11.93 4.46 -6.08
CA GLY A 348 -12.49 3.47 -5.15
C GLY A 348 -11.77 3.36 -3.80
N LEU A 349 -10.51 3.78 -3.68
CA LEU A 349 -9.75 3.70 -2.43
C LEU A 349 -10.20 4.71 -1.36
N LEU A 350 -10.69 5.88 -1.78
CA LEU A 350 -11.07 6.97 -0.87
C LEU A 350 -12.50 7.48 -1.07
N ASN A 351 -13.30 6.78 -1.87
CA ASN A 351 -14.75 7.00 -1.93
C ASN A 351 -15.45 5.86 -1.20
N SER A 352 -16.44 6.17 -0.36
CA SER A 352 -17.31 5.20 0.30
C SER A 352 -18.71 5.23 -0.30
N GLY A 353 -19.32 4.07 -0.53
CA GLY A 353 -20.61 3.93 -1.21
C GLY A 353 -20.48 3.70 -2.72
N SER A 354 -21.50 4.05 -3.52
CA SER A 354 -21.61 3.62 -4.92
C SER A 354 -21.74 4.78 -5.91
N GLY A 355 -21.16 4.62 -7.10
CA GLY A 355 -21.30 5.59 -8.20
C GLY A 355 -20.61 6.94 -7.98
N ASN A 356 -19.75 7.06 -6.96
CA ASN A 356 -19.03 8.30 -6.68
C ASN A 356 -17.84 8.49 -7.65
N ILE A 357 -17.70 9.69 -8.20
CA ILE A 357 -16.62 10.10 -9.11
C ILE A 357 -15.78 11.18 -8.42
N GLY A 358 -14.46 11.02 -8.39
CA GLY A 358 -13.53 11.95 -7.74
C GLY A 358 -12.92 11.37 -6.47
N PHE A 359 -12.78 12.16 -5.40
CA PHE A 359 -11.99 11.80 -4.21
C PHE A 359 -12.70 12.15 -2.90
N GLY A 360 -12.63 11.27 -1.90
CA GLY A 360 -13.12 11.56 -0.55
C GLY A 360 -14.65 11.59 -0.43
N ASN A 361 -15.38 11.15 -1.45
CA ASN A 361 -16.84 11.21 -1.45
C ASN A 361 -17.46 10.05 -0.67
N SER A 362 -18.51 10.32 0.10
CA SER A 362 -19.27 9.33 0.87
C SER A 362 -20.74 9.33 0.46
N GLY A 363 -21.32 8.15 0.25
CA GLY A 363 -22.73 8.00 -0.15
C GLY A 363 -22.86 7.60 -1.62
N THR A 364 -23.80 8.18 -2.35
CA THR A 364 -24.16 7.72 -3.70
C THR A 364 -24.12 8.80 -4.76
N ASN A 365 -23.58 8.48 -5.94
CA ASN A 365 -23.60 9.33 -7.13
C ASN A 365 -23.08 10.77 -6.91
N ASN A 366 -22.10 10.95 -6.02
CA ASN A 366 -21.46 12.25 -5.83
C ASN A 366 -20.31 12.43 -6.82
N ILE A 367 -20.14 13.64 -7.36
CA ILE A 367 -19.08 13.99 -8.31
C ILE A 367 -18.24 15.12 -7.72
N GLY A 368 -16.92 14.92 -7.59
CA GLY A 368 -15.96 15.93 -7.13
C GLY A 368 -15.22 15.51 -5.87
N PHE A 369 -15.12 16.38 -4.87
CA PHE A 369 -14.23 16.19 -3.72
C PHE A 369 -14.96 16.32 -2.38
N PHE A 370 -14.79 15.32 -1.51
CA PHE A 370 -15.26 15.35 -0.12
C PHE A 370 -16.75 15.64 0.05
N ASN A 371 -17.58 15.20 -0.89
CA ASN A 371 -19.03 15.34 -0.79
C ASN A 371 -19.64 14.19 0.03
N SER A 372 -20.77 14.45 0.70
CA SER A 372 -21.47 13.45 1.52
C SER A 372 -22.97 13.39 1.21
N GLY A 373 -23.55 12.20 1.09
CA GLY A 373 -24.98 12.02 0.78
C GLY A 373 -25.19 11.57 -0.66
N THR A 374 -26.19 12.14 -1.36
CA THR A 374 -26.60 11.67 -2.68
C THR A 374 -26.64 12.78 -3.72
N GLY A 375 -26.01 12.55 -4.87
CA GLY A 375 -26.16 13.40 -6.07
C GLY A 375 -25.56 14.81 -5.93
N ASN A 376 -24.53 14.99 -5.12
CA ASN A 376 -23.85 16.27 -4.97
C ASN A 376 -22.71 16.40 -5.99
N ILE A 377 -22.66 17.53 -6.70
CA ILE A 377 -21.62 17.84 -7.68
C ILE A 377 -20.81 19.05 -7.19
N GLY A 378 -19.54 18.84 -6.87
CA GLY A 378 -18.61 19.89 -6.49
C GLY A 378 -17.71 19.52 -5.31
N ILE A 379 -17.59 20.41 -4.32
CA ILE A 379 -16.60 20.24 -3.22
C ILE A 379 -17.28 20.47 -1.88
N PHE A 380 -17.04 19.59 -0.89
CA PHE A 380 -17.55 19.73 0.49
C PHE A 380 -19.07 19.92 0.59
N SER A 381 -19.84 19.45 -0.40
CA SER A 381 -21.29 19.55 -0.36
C SER A 381 -21.90 18.33 0.32
N SER A 382 -22.98 18.55 1.06
CA SER A 382 -23.68 17.53 1.83
C SER A 382 -25.19 17.59 1.66
N GLY A 383 -25.83 16.42 1.73
CA GLY A 383 -27.29 16.30 1.73
C GLY A 383 -27.82 15.35 0.66
N VAL A 384 -29.14 15.27 0.62
CA VAL A 384 -29.91 14.37 -0.27
C VAL A 384 -31.10 15.15 -0.82
N ASN A 385 -31.41 14.90 -2.09
CA ASN A 385 -32.59 15.48 -2.72
C ASN A 385 -33.84 14.68 -2.29
N THR A 386 -34.49 15.11 -1.21
CA THR A 386 -35.72 14.48 -0.69
C THR A 386 -36.98 14.91 -1.44
N VAL A 387 -36.93 16.02 -2.18
CA VAL A 387 -38.09 16.55 -2.91
C VAL A 387 -38.22 15.87 -4.28
N PHE A 388 -37.10 15.61 -4.94
CA PHE A 388 -37.03 14.95 -6.25
C PHE A 388 -35.97 13.84 -6.22
N PRO A 389 -36.33 12.64 -5.71
CA PRO A 389 -35.42 11.51 -5.63
C PRO A 389 -34.82 11.17 -7.01
N GLY A 390 -33.49 11.00 -7.06
CA GLY A 390 -32.77 10.67 -8.30
C GLY A 390 -32.27 11.88 -9.10
N ALA A 391 -32.74 13.10 -8.81
CA ALA A 391 -32.21 14.32 -9.38
C ALA A 391 -30.89 14.75 -8.71
N ILE A 392 -30.18 15.71 -9.32
CA ILE A 392 -29.00 16.34 -8.71
C ILE A 392 -29.45 17.02 -7.40
N ASN A 393 -28.72 16.79 -6.32
CA ASN A 393 -29.00 17.44 -5.04
C ASN A 393 -28.36 18.82 -4.92
N SER A 394 -27.09 18.93 -5.30
CA SER A 394 -26.41 20.22 -5.23
C SER A 394 -25.36 20.37 -6.31
N PHE A 395 -25.10 21.61 -6.71
CA PHE A 395 -24.01 21.98 -7.59
C PHE A 395 -23.22 23.15 -6.99
N GLY A 396 -21.93 22.94 -6.70
CA GLY A 396 -21.01 23.97 -6.25
C GLY A 396 -20.23 23.58 -4.98
N ILE A 397 -19.95 24.53 -4.10
CA ILE A 397 -19.00 24.33 -2.99
C ILE A 397 -19.66 24.55 -1.64
N GLY A 398 -19.50 23.60 -0.70
CA GLY A 398 -19.88 23.79 0.70
C GLY A 398 -21.38 23.94 0.92
N ASN A 399 -22.22 23.39 0.04
CA ASN A 399 -23.67 23.44 0.21
C ASN A 399 -24.13 22.34 1.19
N ALA A 400 -25.08 22.62 2.06
CA ALA A 400 -25.59 21.68 3.06
C ALA A 400 -27.13 21.64 3.07
N GLY A 401 -27.72 20.59 2.51
CA GLY A 401 -29.17 20.40 2.46
C GLY A 401 -29.69 19.92 1.11
N THR A 402 -30.82 20.45 0.66
CA THR A 402 -31.60 19.91 -0.46
C THR A 402 -31.71 20.88 -1.63
N GLY A 403 -31.34 20.47 -2.85
CA GLY A 403 -31.58 21.27 -4.07
C GLY A 403 -30.85 22.61 -4.09
N LEU A 404 -29.54 22.61 -3.81
CA LEU A 404 -28.75 23.83 -3.59
C LEU A 404 -27.79 24.12 -4.76
N LEU A 405 -27.74 25.37 -5.22
CA LEU A 405 -26.86 25.78 -6.32
C LEU A 405 -25.97 26.95 -5.88
N GLY A 406 -24.66 26.82 -6.05
CA GLY A 406 -23.67 27.86 -5.73
C GLY A 406 -22.79 27.51 -4.55
N PHE A 407 -22.55 28.45 -3.63
CA PHE A 407 -21.49 28.34 -2.62
C PHE A 407 -22.02 28.56 -1.21
N GLY A 408 -21.71 27.66 -0.29
CA GLY A 408 -21.95 27.86 1.15
C GLY A 408 -23.42 27.98 1.53
N ASN A 409 -24.35 27.50 0.69
CA ASN A 409 -25.77 27.61 0.99
C ASN A 409 -26.20 26.49 1.96
N SER A 410 -27.17 26.75 2.82
CA SER A 410 -27.76 25.73 3.71
C SER A 410 -29.30 25.75 3.68
N GLY A 411 -29.95 24.62 3.96
CA GLY A 411 -31.40 24.51 3.92
C GLY A 411 -31.91 23.91 2.60
N ALA A 412 -32.91 24.51 1.96
CA ALA A 412 -33.50 23.94 0.74
C ALA A 412 -33.74 24.96 -0.38
N GLY A 413 -33.39 24.60 -1.61
CA GLY A 413 -33.71 25.40 -2.80
C GLY A 413 -32.98 26.75 -2.86
N ASN A 414 -31.84 26.93 -2.21
CA ASN A 414 -31.13 28.21 -2.28
C ASN A 414 -30.19 28.27 -3.50
N VAL A 415 -30.15 29.43 -4.15
CA VAL A 415 -29.29 29.70 -5.32
C VAL A 415 -28.43 30.93 -5.08
N GLY A 416 -27.11 30.77 -5.16
CA GLY A 416 -26.13 31.85 -5.01
C GLY A 416 -25.10 31.55 -3.92
N PHE A 417 -24.85 32.50 -3.02
CA PHE A 417 -23.75 32.45 -2.07
C PHE A 417 -24.25 32.64 -0.64
N TRP A 418 -23.88 31.75 0.28
CA TRP A 418 -24.07 31.90 1.73
C TRP A 418 -25.51 32.08 2.19
N ASN A 419 -26.48 31.65 1.40
CA ASN A 419 -27.88 31.75 1.80
C ASN A 419 -28.26 30.63 2.76
N SER A 420 -29.15 30.90 3.72
CA SER A 420 -29.69 29.92 4.66
C SER A 420 -31.22 29.96 4.69
N GLY A 421 -31.85 28.80 4.79
CA GLY A 421 -33.32 28.67 4.82
C GLY A 421 -33.88 28.15 3.50
N PHE A 422 -34.93 28.76 2.97
CA PHE A 422 -35.71 28.19 1.87
C PHE A 422 -35.80 29.12 0.66
N LEU A 423 -35.52 28.60 -0.54
CA LEU A 423 -35.79 29.28 -1.82
C LEU A 423 -35.21 30.70 -1.92
N ASN A 424 -34.04 30.98 -1.34
CA ASN A 424 -33.41 32.29 -1.46
C ASN A 424 -32.52 32.38 -2.71
N THR A 425 -32.48 33.56 -3.32
CA THR A 425 -31.64 33.85 -4.48
C THR A 425 -30.72 35.04 -4.21
N GLY A 426 -29.41 34.84 -4.36
CA GLY A 426 -28.41 35.91 -4.26
C GLY A 426 -27.37 35.65 -3.17
N LEU A 427 -27.10 36.64 -2.31
CA LEU A 427 -25.95 36.64 -1.41
C LEU A 427 -26.33 36.79 0.06
N GLY A 428 -26.07 35.79 0.90
CA GLY A 428 -26.13 35.92 2.36
C GLY A 428 -27.53 36.18 2.90
N ASN A 429 -28.59 35.75 2.20
CA ASN A 429 -29.95 35.88 2.71
C ASN A 429 -30.25 34.79 3.74
N ALA A 430 -31.02 35.11 4.78
CA ALA A 430 -31.47 34.18 5.80
C ALA A 430 -33.00 34.20 5.90
N GLY A 431 -33.64 33.03 5.90
CA GLY A 431 -35.10 32.89 5.93
C GLY A 431 -35.64 32.35 4.61
N SER A 432 -36.79 32.84 4.13
CA SER A 432 -37.48 32.22 2.99
C SER A 432 -37.74 33.18 1.83
N MET A 433 -37.51 32.73 0.59
CA MET A 433 -37.88 33.42 -0.64
C MET A 433 -37.35 34.86 -0.72
N ASN A 434 -36.13 35.11 -0.29
CA ASN A 434 -35.51 36.42 -0.47
C ASN A 434 -34.74 36.49 -1.80
N THR A 435 -34.74 37.66 -2.43
CA THR A 435 -33.97 37.96 -3.65
C THR A 435 -33.04 39.15 -3.42
N GLY A 436 -31.76 38.98 -3.72
CA GLY A 436 -30.74 40.02 -3.57
C GLY A 436 -29.74 39.66 -2.48
N GLY A 437 -29.41 40.57 -1.57
CA GLY A 437 -28.33 40.33 -0.60
C GLY A 437 -28.63 40.72 0.85
N TRP A 438 -28.15 39.92 1.79
CA TRP A 438 -28.23 40.16 3.24
C TRP A 438 -29.65 40.47 3.74
N ASN A 439 -30.67 39.90 3.10
CA ASN A 439 -32.02 40.01 3.61
C ASN A 439 -32.26 38.96 4.70
N GLY A 440 -33.01 39.31 5.75
CA GLY A 440 -33.45 38.41 6.81
C GLY A 440 -34.96 38.21 6.77
N GLU A 441 -35.45 37.10 7.34
CA GLU A 441 -36.86 36.70 7.34
C GLU A 441 -37.39 36.39 5.92
N ASN A 442 -38.58 36.83 5.52
CA ASN A 442 -39.28 36.26 4.37
C ASN A 442 -39.58 37.28 3.25
N LEU A 443 -39.53 36.81 2.00
CA LEU A 443 -40.08 37.51 0.84
C LEU A 443 -39.48 38.90 0.56
N ASN A 444 -38.23 39.18 0.92
CA ASN A 444 -37.64 40.48 0.66
C ASN A 444 -36.93 40.54 -0.71
N THR A 445 -36.99 41.69 -1.37
CA THR A 445 -36.27 41.98 -2.62
C THR A 445 -35.32 43.17 -2.44
N GLY A 446 -34.05 43.01 -2.79
CA GLY A 446 -33.04 44.06 -2.70
C GLY A 446 -31.97 43.73 -1.67
N PHE A 447 -31.53 44.71 -0.88
CA PHE A 447 -30.38 44.53 0.01
C PHE A 447 -30.63 44.96 1.45
N GLY A 448 -30.24 44.10 2.40
CA GLY A 448 -30.23 44.44 3.82
C GLY A 448 -31.61 44.65 4.44
N ASN A 449 -32.67 44.08 3.86
CA ASN A 449 -34.00 44.21 4.41
C ASN A 449 -34.25 43.14 5.50
N SER A 450 -35.05 43.46 6.52
CA SER A 450 -35.47 42.53 7.57
C SER A 450 -36.98 42.57 7.77
N GLY A 451 -37.56 41.46 8.22
CA GLY A 451 -39.03 41.32 8.26
C GLY A 451 -39.57 40.82 6.93
N GLU A 452 -40.79 41.18 6.56
CA GLU A 452 -41.52 40.46 5.52
C GLU A 452 -41.93 41.33 4.34
N ALA A 453 -41.75 40.80 3.13
CA ALA A 453 -42.24 41.41 1.90
C ALA A 453 -41.74 42.84 1.66
N ASN A 454 -40.48 43.18 1.99
CA ASN A 454 -39.92 44.52 1.71
C ASN A 454 -39.18 44.56 0.37
N THR A 455 -39.23 45.71 -0.32
CA THR A 455 -38.52 45.98 -1.57
C THR A 455 -37.59 47.19 -1.44
N GLY A 456 -36.32 47.01 -1.76
CA GLY A 456 -35.32 48.09 -1.81
C GLY A 456 -34.15 47.85 -0.87
N PHE A 457 -33.72 48.87 -0.14
CA PHE A 457 -32.48 48.82 0.64
C PHE A 457 -32.73 49.14 2.11
N GLY A 458 -32.29 48.26 3.01
CA GLY A 458 -32.23 48.56 4.45
C GLY A 458 -33.59 48.76 5.12
N ASN A 459 -34.68 48.22 4.57
CA ASN A 459 -36.00 48.36 5.17
C ASN A 459 -36.21 47.29 6.25
N SER A 460 -36.90 47.64 7.34
CA SER A 460 -37.33 46.71 8.39
C SER A 460 -38.85 46.74 8.57
N GLY A 461 -39.44 45.66 9.07
CA GLY A 461 -40.90 45.57 9.22
C GLY A 461 -41.56 44.90 8.02
N HIS A 462 -42.72 45.37 7.57
CA HIS A 462 -43.56 44.61 6.65
C HIS A 462 -44.15 45.45 5.51
N ILE A 463 -43.99 44.98 4.27
CA ILE A 463 -44.46 45.64 3.04
C ILE A 463 -43.89 47.06 2.88
N ASN A 464 -42.59 47.28 3.04
CA ASN A 464 -41.98 48.58 2.76
C ASN A 464 -41.30 48.62 1.39
N THR A 465 -41.43 49.74 0.68
CA THR A 465 -40.80 49.99 -0.62
C THR A 465 -39.89 51.22 -0.55
N GLY A 466 -38.62 51.07 -0.87
CA GLY A 466 -37.66 52.17 -0.95
C GLY A 466 -36.44 51.96 -0.06
N PHE A 467 -36.02 52.98 0.67
CA PHE A 467 -34.75 52.97 1.40
C PHE A 467 -34.92 53.30 2.88
N TRP A 468 -34.37 52.46 3.75
CA TRP A 468 -34.32 52.66 5.21
C TRP A 468 -35.66 52.96 5.87
N ASN A 469 -36.73 52.33 5.40
CA ASN A 469 -38.04 52.45 6.04
C ASN A 469 -38.19 51.40 7.13
N SER A 470 -38.80 51.75 8.26
CA SER A 470 -39.25 50.82 9.30
C SER A 470 -40.75 50.91 9.53
N GLY A 471 -41.39 49.84 9.98
CA GLY A 471 -42.84 49.80 10.24
C GLY A 471 -43.62 49.14 9.10
N TYR A 472 -44.87 49.57 8.88
CA TYR A 472 -45.78 48.94 7.90
C TYR A 472 -46.12 49.84 6.71
N VAL A 473 -46.10 49.27 5.50
CA VAL A 473 -46.67 49.84 4.25
C VAL A 473 -46.05 51.19 3.83
N ASN A 474 -44.76 51.40 4.10
CA ASN A 474 -44.06 52.64 3.75
C ASN A 474 -43.55 52.66 2.32
N THR A 475 -43.62 53.82 1.66
CA THR A 475 -43.06 54.04 0.32
C THR A 475 -42.19 55.29 0.31
N GLY A 476 -40.88 55.15 0.08
CA GLY A 476 -39.95 56.28 -0.05
C GLY A 476 -38.67 56.10 0.77
N PHE A 477 -38.25 57.15 1.48
CA PHE A 477 -36.94 57.21 2.14
C PHE A 477 -37.08 57.56 3.63
N GLY A 478 -36.59 56.69 4.51
CA GLY A 478 -36.41 57.00 5.93
C GLY A 478 -37.69 57.11 6.76
N PHE A 479 -38.80 56.50 6.35
CA PHE A 479 -40.02 56.50 7.14
C PHE A 479 -39.90 55.54 8.33
N ALA A 480 -40.37 55.97 9.51
CA ALA A 480 -40.39 55.13 10.71
C ALA A 480 -41.78 54.97 11.34
N THR A 481 -42.81 55.51 10.69
CA THR A 481 -44.21 55.43 11.11
C THR A 481 -44.95 54.42 10.27
N ASP A 482 -46.04 53.87 10.79
CA ASP A 482 -46.90 52.97 10.03
C ASP A 482 -47.83 53.78 9.12
N ASN A 483 -47.79 53.51 7.82
CA ASN A 483 -48.67 54.14 6.82
C ASN A 483 -49.84 53.21 6.40
N GLY A 484 -50.03 52.10 7.11
CA GLY A 484 -51.09 51.13 6.87
C GLY A 484 -51.25 50.10 8.00
N TYR A 485 -52.23 49.21 7.86
CA TYR A 485 -52.53 48.15 8.85
C TYR A 485 -51.60 46.93 8.72
N ALA A 486 -51.22 46.38 9.87
CA ALA A 486 -50.43 45.16 10.02
C ALA A 486 -51.29 43.92 10.36
N GLY A 487 -51.00 42.77 9.76
CA GLY A 487 -51.59 41.47 10.17
C GLY A 487 -51.87 40.49 9.02
N LEU A 488 -52.18 39.24 9.40
CA LEU A 488 -52.55 38.15 8.49
C LEU A 488 -53.77 38.57 7.64
N GLY A 489 -53.63 38.62 6.31
CA GLY A 489 -54.69 39.07 5.40
C GLY A 489 -54.69 40.57 5.09
N THR A 490 -53.62 41.30 5.40
CA THR A 490 -53.47 42.70 4.94
C THR A 490 -53.52 42.77 3.40
N THR A 491 -54.43 43.60 2.88
CA THR A 491 -54.55 43.89 1.45
C THR A 491 -53.82 45.16 1.04
N ALA A 492 -53.21 45.85 2.01
CA ALA A 492 -52.48 47.08 1.75
C ALA A 492 -51.18 46.77 1.00
N ASN A 493 -50.82 47.67 0.07
CA ASN A 493 -49.61 47.57 -0.74
C ASN A 493 -48.77 48.83 -0.55
N SER A 494 -47.46 48.70 -0.64
CA SER A 494 -46.54 49.84 -0.80
C SER A 494 -45.93 49.84 -2.20
N GLY A 495 -45.31 50.96 -2.57
CA GLY A 495 -44.76 51.16 -3.91
C GLY A 495 -45.83 51.54 -4.92
N PHE A 496 -45.61 51.16 -6.19
CA PHE A 496 -46.39 51.71 -7.30
C PHE A 496 -46.90 50.62 -8.24
N PHE A 497 -48.13 50.78 -8.73
CA PHE A 497 -48.75 49.93 -9.75
C PHE A 497 -48.86 48.44 -9.39
N ASN A 498 -49.02 48.13 -8.11
CA ASN A 498 -49.25 46.76 -7.63
C ASN A 498 -50.75 46.42 -7.66
N GLU A 499 -51.09 45.20 -8.12
CA GLU A 499 -52.44 44.64 -8.15
C GLU A 499 -52.47 43.34 -7.31
N GLY A 500 -53.41 43.26 -6.36
CA GLY A 500 -53.47 42.22 -5.32
C GLY A 500 -53.35 42.81 -3.93
N GLY A 501 -52.98 42.00 -2.92
CA GLY A 501 -52.85 42.44 -1.52
C GLY A 501 -51.56 41.98 -0.84
N GLY A 502 -50.98 42.82 0.00
CA GLY A 502 -49.78 42.48 0.76
C GLY A 502 -48.49 42.60 -0.04
N ILE A 503 -48.40 43.58 -0.95
CA ILE A 503 -47.35 43.66 -1.96
C ILE A 503 -46.49 44.91 -1.76
N SER A 504 -45.17 44.76 -1.82
CA SER A 504 -44.24 45.89 -1.98
C SER A 504 -43.58 45.90 -3.37
N GLY A 505 -43.01 47.03 -3.75
CA GLY A 505 -42.23 47.20 -4.97
C GLY A 505 -43.03 47.81 -6.12
N PHE A 506 -42.82 47.32 -7.34
CA PHE A 506 -43.33 47.99 -8.53
C PHE A 506 -43.97 47.02 -9.53
N GLY A 507 -45.19 47.32 -9.96
CA GLY A 507 -45.80 46.68 -11.13
C GLY A 507 -46.13 45.21 -10.96
N ASN A 508 -46.22 44.69 -9.73
CA ASN A 508 -46.52 43.28 -9.48
C ASN A 508 -48.04 43.03 -9.58
N LYS A 509 -48.44 41.89 -10.15
CA LYS A 509 -49.85 41.60 -10.45
C LYS A 509 -50.27 40.18 -10.07
N PHE A 510 -51.15 40.07 -9.09
CA PHE A 510 -51.64 38.79 -8.59
C PHE A 510 -53.15 38.69 -8.68
N SER A 511 -53.66 37.53 -9.07
CA SER A 511 -55.09 37.28 -9.21
C SER A 511 -55.44 35.83 -8.90
N GLY A 512 -56.51 35.58 -8.17
CA GLY A 512 -56.86 34.24 -7.69
C GLY A 512 -56.25 33.93 -6.32
N GLY A 513 -56.61 32.79 -5.75
CA GLY A 513 -56.28 32.44 -4.36
C GLY A 513 -57.35 32.94 -3.40
N SER A 514 -58.05 32.01 -2.75
CA SER A 514 -59.08 32.30 -1.75
C SER A 514 -58.50 32.73 -0.39
N PHE A 515 -57.25 32.33 -0.10
CA PHE A 515 -56.55 32.68 1.13
C PHE A 515 -55.58 33.84 0.92
N GLU A 516 -54.84 33.85 -0.19
CA GLU A 516 -53.85 34.88 -0.48
C GLU A 516 -53.72 35.14 -1.98
N SER A 517 -53.80 36.42 -2.35
CA SER A 517 -53.63 36.94 -3.71
C SER A 517 -52.61 38.08 -3.71
N GLY A 518 -51.34 37.73 -3.45
CA GLY A 518 -50.24 38.68 -3.29
C GLY A 518 -49.15 38.20 -2.32
N GLY A 519 -48.89 38.93 -1.23
CA GLY A 519 -47.82 38.60 -0.26
C GLY A 519 -46.47 38.46 -0.95
N SER A 520 -45.99 39.55 -1.54
CA SER A 520 -44.89 39.51 -2.51
C SER A 520 -44.10 40.81 -2.50
N SER A 521 -42.88 40.76 -3.01
CA SER A 521 -42.01 41.93 -3.16
C SER A 521 -41.33 41.95 -4.52
N GLY A 522 -40.72 43.08 -4.86
CA GLY A 522 -39.89 43.23 -6.04
C GLY A 522 -40.61 43.87 -7.22
N PHE A 523 -40.29 43.41 -8.42
CA PHE A 523 -40.58 44.15 -9.65
C PHE A 523 -41.23 43.27 -10.70
N PHE A 524 -42.41 43.66 -11.17
CA PHE A 524 -43.10 43.03 -12.29
C PHE A 524 -43.34 41.53 -12.14
N ASN A 525 -43.49 41.05 -10.91
CA ASN A 525 -43.84 39.67 -10.63
C ASN A 525 -45.33 39.46 -10.88
N LYS A 526 -45.71 38.28 -11.34
CA LYS A 526 -47.11 37.94 -11.60
C LYS A 526 -47.44 36.50 -11.22
N ALA A 527 -48.66 36.24 -10.75
CA ALA A 527 -49.17 34.88 -10.60
C ALA A 527 -50.70 34.83 -10.75
N THR A 528 -51.20 33.75 -11.33
CA THR A 528 -52.64 33.51 -11.46
C THR A 528 -53.01 32.03 -11.37
N GLY A 529 -54.29 31.76 -11.10
CA GLY A 529 -54.90 30.43 -11.24
C GLY A 529 -54.80 29.51 -10.02
N GLY A 530 -54.10 29.89 -8.94
CA GLY A 530 -54.11 29.12 -7.69
C GLY A 530 -55.47 29.25 -6.98
N SER A 531 -56.03 28.15 -6.49
CA SER A 531 -57.31 28.17 -5.77
C SER A 531 -57.17 28.64 -4.32
N ILE A 532 -56.00 28.47 -3.69
CA ILE A 532 -55.72 28.88 -2.30
C ILE A 532 -54.74 30.06 -2.27
N ILE A 533 -53.56 29.93 -2.87
CA ILE A 533 -52.53 30.98 -2.92
C ILE A 533 -52.14 31.27 -4.36
N SER A 534 -52.18 32.55 -4.75
CA SER A 534 -51.51 33.08 -5.95
C SER A 534 -50.60 34.23 -5.51
N GLY A 535 -49.33 33.93 -5.23
CA GLY A 535 -48.50 34.83 -4.42
C GLY A 535 -47.17 34.24 -3.96
N ALA A 536 -46.60 34.78 -2.89
CA ALA A 536 -45.30 34.38 -2.33
C ALA A 536 -44.15 34.44 -3.36
N ILE A 537 -43.97 35.62 -3.97
CA ILE A 537 -42.91 35.85 -4.96
C ILE A 537 -42.05 37.04 -4.53
N SER A 538 -40.74 36.88 -4.59
CA SER A 538 -39.78 38.00 -4.53
C SER A 538 -38.96 38.07 -5.81
N GLY A 539 -38.27 39.19 -6.03
CA GLY A 539 -37.33 39.36 -7.12
C GLY A 539 -37.93 40.09 -8.32
N PHE A 540 -37.56 39.67 -9.53
CA PHE A 540 -37.78 40.46 -10.73
C PHE A 540 -38.38 39.60 -11.84
N PHE A 541 -39.48 40.06 -12.45
CA PHE A 541 -40.09 39.47 -13.64
C PHE A 541 -40.49 38.00 -13.49
N ASN A 542 -40.76 37.54 -12.27
CA ASN A 542 -41.13 36.17 -12.00
C ASN A 542 -42.60 35.90 -12.33
N THR A 543 -42.90 34.72 -12.85
CA THR A 543 -44.24 34.29 -13.26
C THR A 543 -44.63 33.00 -12.54
N GLY A 544 -45.52 33.10 -11.56
CA GLY A 544 -46.16 31.96 -10.93
C GLY A 544 -47.15 31.29 -11.88
N VAL A 545 -47.04 29.97 -12.02
CA VAL A 545 -48.02 29.10 -12.69
C VAL A 545 -48.39 27.95 -11.78
N THR A 546 -49.55 27.35 -11.99
CA THR A 546 -50.00 26.22 -11.17
C THR A 546 -49.27 24.94 -11.55
N GLY A 547 -48.74 24.25 -10.55
CA GLY A 547 -48.07 22.96 -10.68
C GLY A 547 -48.20 22.15 -9.40
N ALA A 548 -47.87 20.86 -9.45
CA ALA A 548 -47.81 20.04 -8.24
C ALA A 548 -46.54 20.37 -7.45
N ILE A 549 -46.66 20.51 -6.13
CA ILE A 549 -45.53 20.75 -5.23
C ILE A 549 -45.73 20.03 -3.90
N GLY A 550 -44.76 19.19 -3.50
CA GLY A 550 -44.86 18.36 -2.31
C GLY A 550 -46.12 17.48 -2.33
N ALA A 551 -46.95 17.60 -1.29
CA ALA A 551 -48.22 16.85 -1.18
C ALA A 551 -49.42 17.51 -1.89
N PHE A 552 -49.23 18.68 -2.53
CA PHE A 552 -50.31 19.46 -3.10
C PHE A 552 -50.40 19.28 -4.63
N PRO A 553 -51.58 18.92 -5.17
CA PRO A 553 -51.79 18.80 -6.60
C PRO A 553 -51.77 20.15 -7.32
N SER A 554 -51.60 20.11 -8.64
CA SER A 554 -51.69 21.29 -9.50
C SER A 554 -53.04 22.00 -9.35
N GLY A 555 -53.00 23.33 -9.38
CA GLY A 555 -54.17 24.20 -9.27
C GLY A 555 -54.41 24.76 -7.86
N ILE A 556 -53.75 24.23 -6.82
CA ILE A 556 -53.88 24.75 -5.45
C ILE A 556 -53.07 26.04 -5.25
N PHE A 557 -51.81 26.02 -5.71
CA PHE A 557 -50.85 27.11 -5.52
C PHE A 557 -50.29 27.59 -6.85
N SER A 558 -49.97 28.89 -6.92
CA SER A 558 -49.29 29.54 -8.03
C SER A 558 -48.29 30.56 -7.46
N GLY A 559 -46.97 30.31 -7.60
CA GLY A 559 -45.92 31.17 -7.04
C GLY A 559 -44.81 30.42 -6.28
N PHE A 560 -44.40 30.88 -5.09
CA PHE A 560 -43.23 30.38 -4.35
C PHE A 560 -41.93 30.52 -5.14
N ILE A 561 -41.64 31.75 -5.58
CA ILE A 561 -40.51 32.02 -6.48
C ILE A 561 -39.63 33.12 -5.89
N SER A 562 -38.32 32.98 -6.02
CA SER A 562 -37.38 34.08 -5.81
C SER A 562 -36.42 34.16 -6.98
N GLY A 563 -35.77 35.31 -7.17
CA GLY A 563 -34.74 35.51 -8.18
C GLY A 563 -35.21 36.31 -9.38
N PHE A 564 -34.76 35.94 -10.58
CA PHE A 564 -34.96 36.75 -11.79
C PHE A 564 -35.52 35.94 -12.95
N GLY A 565 -36.66 36.36 -13.48
CA GLY A 565 -37.25 35.85 -14.72
C GLY A 565 -37.66 34.37 -14.65
N ASN A 566 -37.94 33.85 -13.46
CA ASN A 566 -38.36 32.46 -13.27
C ASN A 566 -39.86 32.32 -13.60
N THR A 567 -40.22 31.25 -14.29
CA THR A 567 -41.60 30.83 -14.54
C THR A 567 -41.82 29.43 -13.98
N GLY A 568 -42.81 29.24 -13.10
CA GLY A 568 -43.09 27.93 -12.48
C GLY A 568 -43.75 28.01 -11.11
N ILE A 569 -43.45 27.01 -10.27
CA ILE A 569 -43.80 26.95 -8.85
C ILE A 569 -42.61 26.43 -8.04
N GLY A 570 -42.27 27.06 -6.91
CA GLY A 570 -41.16 26.61 -6.06
C GLY A 570 -39.77 26.81 -6.66
N ILE A 571 -39.60 27.81 -7.55
CA ILE A 571 -38.37 27.98 -8.33
C ILE A 571 -37.55 29.18 -7.80
N PRO A 572 -36.32 28.93 -7.32
CA PRO A 572 -35.34 29.96 -7.02
C PRO A 572 -34.43 30.22 -8.25
N GLY A 573 -33.63 31.28 -8.21
CA GLY A 573 -32.49 31.47 -9.11
C GLY A 573 -32.79 32.33 -10.32
N LEU A 574 -32.28 31.94 -11.48
CA LEU A 574 -32.28 32.76 -12.69
C LEU A 574 -32.91 31.99 -13.84
N LEU A 575 -33.89 32.59 -14.52
CA LEU A 575 -34.48 32.13 -15.78
C LEU A 575 -34.96 30.66 -15.74
N SER A 576 -35.50 30.23 -14.60
CA SER A 576 -35.90 28.85 -14.30
C SER A 576 -34.80 27.80 -14.46
N LEU A 577 -33.51 28.18 -14.46
CA LEU A 577 -32.40 27.23 -14.59
C LEU A 577 -32.37 26.19 -13.47
N ALA A 578 -32.82 26.55 -12.27
CA ALA A 578 -32.94 25.61 -11.16
C ALA A 578 -33.90 24.46 -11.48
N ALA A 579 -34.93 24.68 -12.32
CA ALA A 579 -35.83 23.64 -12.75
C ALA A 579 -35.14 22.56 -13.60
N LEU A 580 -34.06 22.89 -14.31
CA LEU A 580 -33.30 21.94 -15.12
C LEU A 580 -32.54 20.91 -14.26
N ALA A 581 -32.12 21.32 -13.06
CA ALA A 581 -31.50 20.42 -12.08
C ALA A 581 -32.54 19.56 -11.33
N ILE A 582 -33.78 20.06 -11.24
CA ILE A 582 -34.87 19.48 -10.44
C ILE A 582 -35.73 18.49 -11.25
N HIS A 583 -36.04 18.81 -12.51
CA HIS A 583 -36.95 18.05 -13.38
C HIS A 583 -36.20 17.30 -14.48
N GLY A 584 -35.07 16.66 -14.14
CA GLY A 584 -34.24 15.94 -15.11
C GLY A 584 -35.09 15.15 -16.11
N ASN A 585 -35.06 15.59 -17.37
CA ASN A 585 -35.48 14.79 -18.51
C ASN A 585 -34.25 14.01 -18.98
#